data_AF-A0A3N8QW05-F1
#
_entry.id   AF-A0A3N8QW05-F1
#
_cell.length_a   1.000
_cell.length_b   1.000
_cell.length_c   1.000
_cell.angle_alpha   90.00
_cell.angle_beta   90.00
_cell.angle_gamma   90.00
#
_symmetry.space_group_name_H-M   'P 1'
#
loop_
_entity.id
_entity.type
_entity.pdbx_description
1 polymer ?
#
loop_
_entity_poly.entity_id
_entity_poly.type
_entity_poly.pdbx_seq_one_letter_code
_entity_poly.pdbx_strand_id
1 'polypeptide(L)' 'MTEVELLRAAAFLQVKRQKAPAKYYDPDSGRSWSGKGSQPKWLADKNLDDYVIRDTPQPWWPERS' A
#
# COMPACT_ATOMS: atom_id res chain seq x y z
N MET A 1 -28.99 -3.52 -20.87
CA MET A 1 -28.58 -2.88 -19.60
C MET A 1 -28.53 -3.96 -18.54
N THR A 2 -27.37 -4.23 -17.96
CA THR A 2 -27.22 -5.29 -16.95
C THR A 2 -27.60 -4.75 -15.57
N GLU A 3 -28.09 -5.63 -14.70
CA GLU A 3 -28.48 -5.31 -13.32
C GLU A 3 -27.35 -4.63 -12.53
N VAL A 4 -26.10 -5.03 -12.80
CA VAL A 4 -24.89 -4.45 -12.21
C VAL A 4 -24.75 -2.95 -12.49
N GLU A 5 -25.08 -2.49 -13.70
CA GLU A 5 -24.94 -1.09 -14.09
C GLU A 5 -26.03 -0.23 -13.44
N LEU A 6 -27.26 -0.76 -13.29
CA LEU A 6 -28.34 -0.07 -12.58
C LEU A 6 -28.02 0.08 -11.08
N LEU A 7 -27.48 -0.96 -10.46
CA LEU A 7 -27.10 -0.94 -9.04
C LEU A 7 -25.93 0.01 -8.73
N ARG A 8 -24.99 0.19 -9.65
CA ARG A 8 -23.92 1.20 -9.54
C ARG A 8 -24.46 2.63 -9.70
N ALA A 9 -25.34 2.86 -10.68
CA ALA A 9 -25.92 4.17 -10.96
C ALA A 9 -26.85 4.65 -9.82
N ALA A 10 -27.56 3.73 -9.17
CA ALA A 10 -28.40 4.02 -8.02
C ALA A 10 -27.60 4.15 -6.69
N ALA A 11 -26.27 4.16 -6.74
CA ALA A 11 -25.34 4.23 -5.59
C ALA A 11 -25.42 3.06 -4.57
N PHE A 12 -26.20 2.02 -4.85
CA PHE A 12 -26.33 0.84 -3.98
C PHE A 12 -25.09 -0.07 -4.01
N LEU A 13 -24.28 -0.03 -5.07
CA LEU A 13 -22.96 -0.70 -5.15
C LEU A 13 -21.82 0.33 -5.18
N GLN A 14 -21.49 0.92 -4.03
CA GLN A 14 -20.30 1.76 -3.92
C GLN A 14 -19.02 0.90 -3.93
N VAL A 15 -18.30 0.90 -5.05
CA VAL A 15 -16.97 0.28 -5.12
C VAL A 15 -16.01 1.09 -4.23
N LYS A 16 -15.71 0.58 -3.03
CA LYS A 16 -14.72 1.19 -2.13
C LYS A 16 -13.36 1.14 -2.83
N ARG A 17 -12.83 2.31 -3.22
CA ARG A 17 -11.48 2.42 -3.77
C ARG A 17 -10.50 1.86 -2.74
N GLN A 18 -9.86 0.75 -3.07
CA GLN A 18 -8.81 0.18 -2.23
C GLN A 18 -7.64 1.16 -2.18
N LYS A 19 -7.15 1.46 -0.98
CA LYS A 19 -5.92 2.24 -0.83
C LYS A 19 -4.77 1.43 -1.41
N ALA A 20 -3.92 2.07 -2.21
CA ALA A 20 -2.71 1.43 -2.71
C ALA A 20 -1.84 0.99 -1.52
N PRO A 21 -1.19 -0.18 -1.60
CA PRO A 21 -0.27 -0.61 -0.56
C PRO A 21 0.86 0.42 -0.38
N ALA A 22 1.36 0.56 0.85
CA ALA A 22 2.54 1.37 1.11
C ALA A 22 3.76 0.72 0.46
N LYS A 23 4.61 1.54 -0.16
CA LYS A 23 5.90 1.11 -0.71
C LYS A 23 7.05 1.49 0.23
N TYR A 24 6.90 2.61 0.91
CA TYR A 24 7.89 3.14 1.85
C TYR A 24 7.29 3.22 3.26
N TYR A 25 8.10 2.92 4.27
CA TYR A 25 7.73 2.96 5.68
C TYR A 25 8.84 3.58 6.52
N ASP A 26 8.47 4.52 7.38
CA ASP A 26 9.33 5.16 8.35
C ASP A 26 9.25 4.41 9.70
N PRO A 27 10.29 3.67 10.12
CA PRO A 27 10.26 2.93 11.37
C PRO A 27 10.21 3.83 12.60
N ASP A 28 10.76 5.05 12.52
CA ASP A 28 10.84 5.98 13.64
C ASP A 28 9.49 6.63 13.95
N SER A 29 8.71 6.96 12.92
CA SER A 29 7.44 7.69 13.06
C SER A 29 6.19 6.87 12.72
N GLY A 30 6.36 5.65 12.20
CA GLY A 30 5.26 4.79 11.75
C GLY A 30 4.54 5.29 10.50
N ARG A 31 5.11 6.26 9.78
CA ARG A 31 4.50 6.84 8.58
C ARG A 31 4.75 5.94 7.38
N SER A 32 3.77 5.87 6.48
CA SER A 32 3.90 5.08 5.26
C SER A 32 3.51 5.89 4.03
N TRP A 33 4.13 5.56 2.90
CA TRP A 33 3.87 6.21 1.62
C TRP A 33 3.82 5.17 0.50
N SER A 34 2.77 5.21 -0.31
CA SER A 34 2.57 4.28 -1.43
C SER A 34 3.40 4.61 -2.67
N GLY A 35 4.19 5.69 -2.64
CA GLY A 35 4.85 6.22 -3.83
C GLY A 35 3.88 6.92 -4.80
N LYS A 36 2.59 7.05 -4.45
CA LYS A 36 1.59 7.78 -5.23
C LYS A 36 1.27 9.13 -4.58
N GLY A 37 1.14 10.16 -5.41
CA GLY A 37 0.84 11.53 -4.96
C GLY A 37 2.09 12.27 -4.46
N SER A 38 1.89 13.39 -3.76
CA SER A 38 2.98 14.21 -3.24
C SER A 38 3.86 13.43 -2.26
N GLN A 39 5.18 13.51 -2.46
CA GLN A 39 6.15 12.93 -1.54
C GLN A 39 6.07 13.61 -0.17
N PRO A 40 6.04 12.85 0.93
CA PRO A 40 5.93 13.43 2.25
C PRO A 40 7.26 14.03 2.73
N LYS A 41 7.18 15.03 3.61
CA LYS A 41 8.35 15.78 4.11
C LYS A 41 9.44 14.90 4.75
N TRP A 42 9.06 13.78 5.35
CA TRP A 42 9.99 12.85 6.00
C TRP A 42 10.85 12.07 4.99
N LEU A 43 10.43 11.94 3.73
CA LEU A 43 11.21 11.35 2.65
C LEU A 43 11.94 12.37 1.77
N ALA A 44 11.62 13.67 1.88
CA ALA A 44 12.05 14.67 0.90
C ALA A 44 13.58 14.83 0.80
N ASP A 45 14.30 14.63 1.91
CA ASP A 45 15.76 14.77 2.02
C ASP A 45 16.45 13.44 2.35
N LYS A 46 15.75 12.32 2.15
CA LYS A 46 16.22 10.98 2.52
C LYS A 46 16.45 10.10 1.30
N ASN A 47 17.29 9.09 1.46
CA ASN A 47 17.40 8.04 0.46
C ASN A 47 16.19 7.11 0.57
N LEU A 48 15.37 7.04 -0.47
CA LEU A 48 14.13 6.25 -0.46
C LEU A 48 14.40 4.75 -0.30
N ASP A 49 15.55 4.25 -0.77
CA ASP A 49 15.89 2.82 -0.70
C ASP A 49 15.97 2.29 0.73
N ASP A 50 16.34 3.14 1.70
CA ASP A 50 16.40 2.78 3.12
C ASP A 50 15.00 2.58 3.74
N TYR A 51 13.98 3.17 3.14
CA TYR A 51 12.59 3.14 3.62
C TYR A 51 11.72 2.18 2.82
N VAL A 52 12.24 1.52 1.78
CA VAL A 52 11.46 0.56 0.98
C VAL A 52 11.06 -0.63 1.86
N ILE A 53 9.75 -0.88 1.92
CA ILE A 53 9.22 -2.10 2.53
C ILE A 53 9.61 -3.27 1.62
N ARG A 54 10.62 -4.04 2.04
CA ARG A 54 10.96 -5.31 1.39
C ARG A 54 10.05 -6.38 1.97
N ASP A 55 9.07 -6.80 1.17
CA ASP A 55 8.30 -8.03 1.43
C ASP A 55 9.19 -9.22 1.06
N THR A 56 10.28 -9.43 1.80
CA THR A 56 10.94 -10.73 1.81
C THR A 56 10.22 -11.53 2.87
N PRO A 57 9.29 -12.44 2.51
CA PRO A 57 8.80 -13.39 3.48
C PRO A 57 10.01 -14.17 3.96
N GLN A 58 10.42 -13.96 5.22
CA GLN A 58 11.40 -14.84 5.82
C GLN A 58 10.72 -16.21 5.95
N PRO A 59 11.17 -17.25 5.21
CA PRO A 59 10.61 -18.58 5.38
C PRO A 59 10.99 -19.04 6.78
N TRP A 60 9.99 -19.22 7.64
CA TRP A 60 10.17 -19.67 9.01
C TRP A 60 10.41 -21.19 9.11
N TRP A 61 10.88 -21.85 8.05
CA TRP A 61 11.16 -23.29 8.09
C TRP A 61 12.56 -23.58 8.61
N PRO A 62 12.72 -24.43 9.66
CA PRO A 62 14.01 -24.96 10.04
C PRO A 62 14.41 -26.07 9.04
N GLU A 63 15.47 -25.82 8.26
CA GLU A 63 16.17 -26.86 7.49
C GLU A 63 16.69 -27.92 8.47
N ARG A 64 16.02 -29.06 8.55
CA ARG A 64 16.55 -30.27 9.19
C ARG A 64 17.32 -31.05 8.14
N SER A 65 18.63 -31.14 8.30
CA SER A 65 19.46 -32.24 7.80
C SER A 65 20.73 -32.32 8.63
#